data_AF-A0A959SDV6-F1
#
_entry.id   AF-A0A959SDV6-F1
#
_cell.length_a   1.000
_cell.length_b   1.000
_cell.length_c   1.000
_cell.angle_alpha   90.00
_cell.angle_beta   90.00
_cell.angle_gamma   90.00
#
_symmetry.space_group_name_H-M   'P 1'
#
loop_
_entity.id
_entity.type
_entity.pdbx_description
1 polymer ?
#
loop_
_entity_poly.entity_id
_entity_poly.type
_entity_poly.pdbx_seq_one_letter_code
_entity_poly.pdbx_strand_id
1 'polypeptide(L)'
;MFIPTFTFYWIRFRKSLDVHLVILVALLVAPFFLATKVTAQTTEAYSCRIWFGKSENTAMPKPWIASLSDGYGTTSIGIEDDGYTIWFDTDERVILSELEDRASSAGYTVFGYACVNNEDDSSFQEGIPPMPVHVNTGDELGDHARYTAAKAQWVDAYPQAYAYVMDPELIGSPHVK
;
A
#
# COMPACT_ATOMS: atom_id res chain seq x y z
N MET A 1 85.47 -4.38 29.09
CA MET A 1 84.53 -4.08 27.99
C MET A 1 83.87 -5.40 27.62
N PHE A 2 82.62 -5.61 28.07
CA PHE A 2 81.90 -6.89 27.96
C PHE A 2 80.96 -6.84 26.76
N ILE A 3 81.01 -7.86 25.90
CA ILE A 3 80.09 -8.07 24.77
C ILE A 3 79.17 -9.24 25.16
N PRO A 4 77.83 -9.08 25.17
CA PRO A 4 76.93 -10.19 25.40
C PRO A 4 76.66 -10.97 24.11
N THR A 5 76.85 -12.29 24.19
CA THR A 5 76.44 -13.29 23.20
C THR A 5 74.93 -13.56 23.32
N PHE A 6 74.17 -13.25 22.26
CA PHE A 6 72.77 -13.67 22.14
C PHE A 6 72.69 -15.01 21.40
N THR A 7 72.21 -16.02 22.12
CA THR A 7 71.94 -17.37 21.60
C THR A 7 70.64 -17.37 20.81
N PHE A 8 70.70 -17.64 19.50
CA PHE A 8 69.54 -17.83 18.64
C PHE A 8 68.91 -19.21 18.86
N TYR A 9 67.69 -19.24 19.41
CA TYR A 9 66.87 -20.46 19.49
C TYR A 9 66.09 -20.64 18.18
N TRP A 10 66.50 -21.61 17.36
CA TRP A 10 65.74 -22.07 16.19
C TRP A 10 64.60 -22.98 16.65
N ILE A 11 63.35 -22.48 16.63
CA ILE A 11 62.16 -23.32 16.78
C ILE A 11 61.79 -23.85 15.39
N ARG A 12 62.12 -25.11 15.16
CA ARG A 12 61.75 -25.88 13.97
C ARG A 12 60.34 -26.43 14.17
N PHE A 13 59.31 -25.64 13.88
CA PHE A 13 57.92 -26.12 13.92
C PHE A 13 57.68 -27.10 12.76
N ARG A 14 57.33 -28.32 13.16
CA ARG A 14 57.17 -29.52 12.34
C ARG A 14 55.95 -29.35 11.43
N LYS A 15 56.18 -29.48 10.12
CA LYS A 15 55.17 -29.71 9.08
C LYS A 15 54.37 -30.97 9.41
N SER A 16 53.17 -30.81 9.93
CA SER A 16 52.09 -31.81 9.87
C SER A 16 50.80 -31.21 10.44
N LEU A 17 50.44 -29.98 10.02
CA LEU A 17 49.07 -29.52 10.22
C LEU A 17 48.25 -30.12 9.08
N ASP A 18 47.37 -31.03 9.49
CA ASP A 18 46.44 -31.83 8.72
C ASP A 18 45.80 -31.13 7.53
N VAL A 19 46.23 -31.54 6.33
CA VAL A 19 45.50 -31.30 5.07
C VAL A 19 44.06 -31.79 5.18
N HIS A 20 43.81 -32.82 6.01
CA HIS A 20 42.47 -33.34 6.30
C HIS A 20 41.60 -32.38 7.11
N LEU A 21 42.18 -31.59 8.02
CA LEU A 21 41.45 -30.59 8.82
C LEU A 21 41.00 -29.42 7.94
N VAL A 22 41.85 -28.99 6.99
CA VAL A 22 41.54 -27.90 6.05
C VAL A 22 40.42 -28.32 5.08
N ILE A 23 40.44 -29.56 4.60
CA ILE A 23 39.39 -30.10 3.71
C ILE A 23 38.05 -30.25 4.45
N LEU A 24 38.07 -30.66 5.73
CA LEU A 24 36.87 -30.79 6.55
C LEU A 24 36.22 -29.43 6.85
N VAL A 25 37.02 -28.40 7.11
CA VAL A 25 36.51 -27.01 7.29
C VAL A 25 35.95 -26.45 5.99
N ALA A 26 36.60 -26.70 4.84
CA ALA A 26 36.09 -26.24 3.54
C ALA A 26 34.76 -26.92 3.14
N LEU A 27 34.57 -28.20 3.47
CA LEU A 27 33.32 -28.93 3.22
C LEU A 27 32.17 -28.54 4.17
N LEU A 28 32.46 -28.02 5.36
CA LEU A 28 31.45 -27.53 6.30
C LEU A 28 30.94 -26.12 5.97
N VAL A 29 31.72 -25.30 5.25
CA VAL A 29 31.32 -23.94 4.85
C VAL A 29 30.61 -23.91 3.49
N ALA A 30 30.90 -24.88 2.61
CA ALA A 30 30.31 -24.95 1.26
C ALA A 30 28.76 -25.11 1.21
N PRO A 31 28.07 -25.86 2.10
CA PRO A 31 26.61 -25.96 2.03
C PRO A 31 25.87 -24.74 2.59
N PHE A 32 26.54 -23.82 3.30
CA PHE A 32 25.89 -22.60 3.83
C PHE A 32 25.60 -21.55 2.74
N PHE A 33 26.22 -21.66 1.57
CA PHE A 33 26.04 -20.72 0.45
C PHE A 33 24.97 -21.14 -0.57
N LEU A 34 24.32 -22.29 -0.41
CA LEU A 34 23.39 -22.85 -1.40
C LEU A 34 21.92 -22.86 -0.98
N ALA A 35 21.58 -22.32 0.19
CA ALA A 35 20.21 -22.38 0.72
C ALA A 35 19.46 -21.04 0.79
N THR A 36 20.00 -19.95 0.26
CA THR A 36 19.17 -18.77 -0.04
C THR A 36 18.56 -18.95 -1.43
N LYS A 37 17.57 -19.85 -1.53
CA LYS A 37 16.56 -19.67 -2.56
C LYS A 37 15.91 -18.33 -2.23
N VAL A 38 16.33 -17.28 -2.93
CA VAL A 38 15.50 -16.09 -3.12
C VAL A 38 14.24 -16.62 -3.78
N THR A 39 13.25 -17.00 -2.98
CA THR A 39 11.87 -16.99 -3.44
C THR A 39 11.65 -15.54 -3.82
N ALA A 40 11.71 -15.25 -5.12
CA ALA A 40 11.04 -14.09 -5.66
C ALA A 40 9.58 -14.28 -5.27
N GLN A 41 9.23 -13.75 -4.09
CA GLN A 41 7.86 -13.57 -3.70
C GLN A 41 7.35 -12.61 -4.76
N THR A 42 6.54 -13.11 -5.68
CA THR A 42 5.68 -12.28 -6.52
C THR A 42 4.75 -11.61 -5.52
N THR A 43 5.15 -10.44 -5.06
CA THR A 43 4.30 -9.58 -4.26
C THR A 43 3.18 -9.13 -5.19
N GLU A 44 1.97 -9.62 -4.91
CA GLU A 44 0.77 -9.24 -5.66
C GLU A 44 0.64 -7.73 -5.64
N ALA A 45 0.70 -7.08 -6.80
CA ALA A 45 0.58 -5.63 -6.90
C ALA A 45 -0.88 -5.24 -7.12
N TYR A 46 -1.38 -4.30 -6.32
CA TYR A 46 -2.75 -3.81 -6.36
C TYR A 46 -2.80 -2.34 -6.72
N SER A 47 -3.73 -1.96 -7.60
CA SER A 47 -4.10 -0.57 -7.86
C SER A 47 -5.40 -0.24 -7.13
N CYS A 48 -5.35 0.59 -6.10
CA CYS A 48 -6.47 0.89 -5.21
C CYS A 48 -7.01 2.32 -5.41
N ARG A 49 -8.33 2.49 -5.24
CA ARG A 49 -9.04 3.78 -5.22
C ARG A 49 -9.91 3.86 -3.98
N ILE A 50 -9.77 4.94 -3.22
CA ILE A 50 -10.55 5.23 -2.02
C ILE A 50 -11.46 6.43 -2.30
N TRP A 51 -12.74 6.27 -2.02
CA TRP A 51 -13.72 7.36 -2.05
C TRP A 51 -13.94 7.88 -0.66
N PHE A 52 -13.85 9.20 -0.49
CA PHE A 52 -13.91 9.81 0.83
C PHE A 52 -14.60 11.18 0.84
N GLY A 53 -15.11 11.53 2.01
CA GLY A 53 -15.63 12.85 2.34
C GLY A 53 -14.66 13.62 3.23
N LYS A 54 -14.68 14.95 3.11
CA LYS A 54 -13.95 15.88 3.98
C LYS A 54 -14.90 16.43 5.05
N SER A 55 -14.42 16.63 6.27
CA SER A 55 -15.15 17.48 7.23
C SER A 55 -14.91 18.97 6.96
N GLU A 56 -15.77 19.83 7.52
CA GLU A 56 -15.62 21.27 7.42
C GLU A 56 -14.26 21.73 7.96
N ASN A 57 -13.54 22.52 7.16
CA ASN A 57 -12.19 23.05 7.45
C ASN A 57 -11.02 22.06 7.38
N THR A 58 -11.22 20.84 6.89
CA THR A 58 -10.08 19.93 6.67
C THR A 58 -9.24 20.43 5.50
N ALA A 59 -7.94 20.54 5.71
CA ALA A 59 -6.97 20.91 4.68
C ALA A 59 -6.98 19.87 3.53
N MET A 60 -6.15 20.08 2.51
CA MET A 60 -5.92 19.03 1.49
C MET A 60 -5.46 17.72 2.15
N PRO A 61 -5.79 16.53 1.59
CA PRO A 61 -5.52 15.21 2.17
C PRO A 61 -4.03 14.82 2.19
N LYS A 62 -3.10 15.78 2.07
CA LYS A 62 -1.66 15.53 2.11
C LYS A 62 -1.21 14.77 3.37
N PRO A 63 -1.66 15.10 4.60
CA PRO A 63 -1.26 14.35 5.79
C PRO A 63 -1.76 12.90 5.76
N TRP A 64 -2.97 12.69 5.22
CA TRP A 64 -3.55 11.36 5.10
C TRP A 64 -2.86 10.54 4.01
N ILE A 65 -2.55 11.14 2.86
CA ILE A 65 -1.73 10.54 1.79
C ILE A 65 -0.38 10.07 2.33
N ALA A 66 0.29 10.89 3.15
CA ALA A 66 1.54 10.49 3.77
C ALA A 66 1.36 9.28 4.70
N SER A 67 0.26 9.23 5.46
CA SER A 67 -0.06 8.08 6.32
C SER A 67 -0.38 6.81 5.54
N LEU A 68 -1.07 6.91 4.39
CA LEU A 68 -1.31 5.77 3.51
C LEU A 68 0.00 5.26 2.92
N SER A 69 0.87 6.17 2.49
CA SER A 69 2.17 5.82 1.91
C SER A 69 3.08 5.06 2.89
N ASP A 70 3.13 5.51 4.14
CA ASP A 70 3.84 4.82 5.22
C ASP A 70 3.17 3.51 5.63
N GLY A 71 1.84 3.47 5.62
CA GLY A 71 1.05 2.33 6.10
C GLY A 71 0.99 1.12 5.18
N TYR A 72 1.03 1.35 3.85
CA TYR A 72 0.86 0.30 2.83
C TYR A 72 2.06 0.20 1.89
N GLY A 73 3.19 0.83 2.22
CA GLY A 73 4.39 0.77 1.38
C GLY A 73 4.18 1.28 -0.05
N THR A 74 3.34 2.31 -0.22
CA THR A 74 2.80 2.64 -1.55
C THR A 74 3.90 3.06 -2.52
N THR A 75 3.91 2.49 -3.72
CA THR A 75 4.90 2.86 -4.76
C THR A 75 4.49 4.11 -5.55
N SER A 76 3.19 4.37 -5.62
CA SER A 76 2.59 5.52 -6.26
C SER A 76 1.36 5.95 -5.46
N ILE A 77 1.08 7.25 -5.39
CA ILE A 77 -0.12 7.77 -4.73
C ILE A 77 -0.48 9.15 -5.29
N GLY A 78 -1.77 9.41 -5.45
CA GLY A 78 -2.27 10.68 -5.93
C GLY A 78 -3.75 10.91 -5.64
N ILE A 79 -4.25 12.02 -6.17
CA ILE A 79 -5.64 12.46 -6.02
C ILE A 79 -6.28 12.50 -7.41
N GLU A 80 -7.46 11.94 -7.54
CA GLU A 80 -8.33 11.93 -8.71
C GLU A 80 -9.64 12.71 -8.42
N ASP A 81 -10.46 12.90 -9.45
CA ASP A 81 -11.85 13.38 -9.36
C ASP A 81 -12.03 14.64 -8.49
N ASP A 82 -11.31 15.71 -8.82
CA ASP A 82 -11.40 17.02 -8.14
C ASP A 82 -11.18 16.99 -6.61
N GLY A 83 -10.56 15.93 -6.07
CA GLY A 83 -10.22 15.85 -4.65
C GLY A 83 -11.02 14.85 -3.83
N TYR A 84 -11.85 14.00 -4.45
CA TYR A 84 -12.72 13.05 -3.74
C TYR A 84 -12.27 11.59 -3.84
N THR A 85 -11.26 11.32 -4.68
CA THR A 85 -10.69 9.98 -4.85
C THR A 85 -9.19 10.03 -4.56
N ILE A 86 -8.69 9.14 -3.71
CA ILE A 86 -7.25 8.86 -3.60
C ILE A 86 -6.99 7.57 -4.37
N TRP A 87 -5.99 7.59 -5.25
CA TRP A 87 -5.50 6.39 -5.91
C TRP A 87 -4.08 6.08 -5.42
N PHE A 88 -3.74 4.80 -5.30
CA PHE A 88 -2.39 4.37 -4.92
C PHE A 88 -2.12 2.92 -5.32
N ASP A 89 -0.86 2.60 -5.51
CA ASP A 89 -0.39 1.23 -5.76
C ASP A 89 0.28 0.65 -4.50
N THR A 90 -0.07 -0.58 -4.16
CA THR A 90 0.40 -1.29 -2.95
C THR A 90 0.64 -2.77 -3.25
N ASP A 91 1.57 -3.41 -2.56
CA ASP A 91 1.72 -4.87 -2.55
C ASP A 91 1.00 -5.55 -1.37
N GLU A 92 0.40 -4.73 -0.51
CA GLU A 92 -0.36 -5.18 0.65
C GLU A 92 -1.87 -5.13 0.39
N ARG A 93 -2.58 -6.11 0.96
CA ARG A 93 -4.03 -6.12 0.97
C ARG A 93 -4.56 -5.01 1.88
N VAL A 94 -5.45 -4.18 1.32
CA VAL A 94 -6.11 -3.10 2.04
C VAL A 94 -7.37 -3.62 2.75
N ILE A 95 -7.66 -3.09 3.94
CA ILE A 95 -8.84 -3.42 4.75
C ILE A 95 -9.61 -2.13 5.07
N LEU A 96 -10.94 -2.13 4.88
CA LEU A 96 -11.75 -0.91 5.07
C LEU A 96 -11.57 -0.28 6.45
N SER A 97 -11.60 -1.07 7.53
CA SER A 97 -11.51 -0.55 8.90
C SER A 97 -10.19 0.19 9.16
N GLU A 98 -9.09 -0.26 8.56
CA GLU A 98 -7.79 0.42 8.70
C GLU A 98 -7.75 1.75 7.94
N LEU A 99 -8.41 1.80 6.77
CA LEU A 99 -8.59 3.04 6.02
C LEU A 99 -9.42 4.04 6.84
N GLU A 100 -10.53 3.59 7.44
CA GLU A 100 -11.41 4.42 8.27
C GLU A 100 -10.69 4.96 9.51
N ASP A 101 -9.93 4.12 10.21
CA ASP A 101 -9.15 4.52 11.38
C ASP A 101 -8.11 5.59 11.01
N ARG A 102 -7.38 5.40 9.90
CA ARG A 102 -6.41 6.39 9.41
C ARG A 102 -7.07 7.68 8.96
N ALA A 103 -8.18 7.59 8.22
CA ALA A 103 -8.91 8.73 7.69
C ALA A 103 -9.53 9.60 8.80
N SER A 104 -10.14 8.96 9.79
CA SER A 104 -10.80 9.64 10.91
C SER A 104 -9.82 10.49 11.72
N SER A 105 -8.59 10.00 11.92
CA SER A 105 -7.51 10.75 12.59
C SER A 105 -7.13 12.04 11.85
N ALA A 106 -7.39 12.10 10.55
CA ALA A 106 -7.10 13.23 9.68
C ALA A 106 -8.34 14.08 9.33
N GLY A 107 -9.50 13.79 9.91
CA GLY A 107 -10.74 14.54 9.65
C GLY A 107 -11.41 14.20 8.31
N TYR A 108 -11.22 12.97 7.84
CA TYR A 108 -11.89 12.44 6.65
C TYR A 108 -12.80 11.27 7.02
N THR A 109 -13.79 11.02 6.16
CA THR A 109 -14.67 9.86 6.23
C THR A 109 -14.47 9.03 4.98
N VAL A 110 -14.10 7.75 5.13
CA VAL A 110 -14.04 6.82 3.99
C VAL A 110 -15.44 6.29 3.73
N PHE A 111 -15.87 6.34 2.48
CA PHE A 111 -17.14 5.74 2.07
C PHE A 111 -16.95 4.30 1.59
N GLY A 112 -15.86 4.05 0.89
CA GLY A 112 -15.51 2.74 0.35
C GLY A 112 -14.21 2.80 -0.42
N TYR A 113 -13.79 1.65 -0.90
CA TYR A 113 -12.65 1.53 -1.80
C TYR A 113 -12.84 0.37 -2.76
N ALA A 114 -12.10 0.40 -3.87
CA ALA A 114 -11.89 -0.75 -4.73
C ALA A 114 -10.41 -0.91 -5.03
N CYS A 115 -9.97 -2.16 -5.16
CA CYS A 115 -8.63 -2.50 -5.62
C CYS A 115 -8.73 -3.49 -6.77
N VAL A 116 -7.80 -3.37 -7.71
CA VAL A 116 -7.60 -4.31 -8.82
C VAL A 116 -6.24 -4.95 -8.65
N ASN A 117 -6.17 -6.27 -8.69
CA ASN A 117 -4.91 -7.01 -8.76
C ASN A 117 -4.35 -6.87 -10.18
N ASN A 118 -3.13 -6.36 -10.28
CA ASN A 118 -2.47 -6.06 -11.55
C ASN A 118 -1.95 -7.31 -12.29
N GLU A 119 -1.97 -8.49 -11.65
CA GLU A 119 -1.53 -9.75 -12.27
C GLU A 119 -2.67 -10.48 -12.99
N ASP A 120 -3.87 -10.50 -12.40
CA ASP A 120 -5.01 -11.30 -12.88
C ASP A 120 -6.30 -10.52 -13.14
N ASP A 121 -6.25 -9.19 -13.03
CA ASP A 121 -7.39 -8.26 -13.17
C ASP A 121 -8.56 -8.54 -12.20
N SER A 122 -8.35 -9.38 -11.17
CA SER A 122 -9.36 -9.59 -10.14
C SER A 122 -9.58 -8.29 -9.37
N SER A 123 -10.83 -8.01 -9.02
CA SER A 123 -11.17 -6.81 -8.27
C SER A 123 -11.97 -7.15 -7.03
N PHE A 124 -11.74 -6.35 -5.99
CA PHE A 124 -12.55 -6.38 -4.78
C PHE A 124 -12.94 -4.95 -4.42
N GLN A 125 -14.13 -4.82 -3.86
CA GLN A 125 -14.71 -3.55 -3.45
C GLN A 125 -15.38 -3.73 -2.09
N GLU A 126 -15.18 -2.76 -1.21
CA GLU A 126 -15.81 -2.71 0.10
C GLU A 126 -16.37 -1.31 0.36
N GLY A 127 -17.47 -1.23 1.13
CA GLY A 127 -18.17 0.03 1.39
C GLY A 127 -19.03 0.50 0.21
N ILE A 128 -19.20 1.81 0.10
CA ILE A 128 -20.07 2.47 -0.87
C ILE A 128 -19.31 2.63 -2.21
N PRO A 129 -19.88 2.16 -3.34
CA PRO A 129 -19.31 2.35 -4.67
C PRO A 129 -19.22 3.83 -5.04
N PRO A 130 -18.37 4.20 -6.01
CA PRO A 130 -18.35 5.55 -6.53
C PRO A 130 -19.72 5.91 -7.12
N MET A 131 -20.03 7.19 -7.07
CA MET A 131 -21.19 7.69 -7.80
C MET A 131 -21.01 7.37 -9.29
N PRO A 132 -22.05 6.85 -9.98
CA PRO A 132 -21.97 6.59 -11.41
C PRO A 132 -21.54 7.83 -12.18
N VAL A 133 -20.71 7.63 -13.21
CA VAL A 133 -20.24 8.70 -14.09
C VAL A 133 -20.94 8.61 -15.45
N HIS A 134 -21.03 9.75 -16.13
CA HIS A 134 -21.58 9.78 -17.49
C HIS A 134 -20.56 9.21 -18.47
N VAL A 135 -20.91 8.12 -19.16
CA VAL A 135 -20.08 7.50 -20.21
C VAL A 135 -20.58 8.00 -21.56
N ASN A 136 -19.69 8.44 -22.44
CA ASN A 136 -20.03 8.85 -23.80
C ASN A 136 -19.79 7.69 -24.77
N THR A 137 -20.87 7.05 -25.26
CA THR A 137 -20.80 6.00 -26.28
C THR A 137 -21.16 6.51 -27.68
N GLY A 138 -21.36 7.83 -27.85
CA GLY A 138 -21.85 8.44 -29.08
C GLY A 138 -23.38 8.42 -29.25
N ASP A 139 -24.12 7.91 -28.26
CA ASP A 139 -25.60 7.95 -28.20
C ASP A 139 -26.00 8.81 -27.01
N GLU A 140 -26.02 10.13 -27.21
CA GLU A 140 -26.20 11.11 -26.13
C GLU A 140 -27.50 10.89 -25.34
N LEU A 141 -28.61 10.58 -26.02
CA LEU A 141 -29.88 10.32 -25.37
C LEU A 141 -29.84 9.03 -24.53
N GLY A 142 -29.25 7.96 -25.09
CA GLY A 142 -29.08 6.70 -24.37
C GLY A 142 -28.11 6.82 -23.18
N ASP A 143 -27.00 7.54 -23.35
CA ASP A 143 -26.01 7.82 -22.31
C ASP A 143 -26.63 8.58 -21.15
N HIS A 144 -27.38 9.64 -21.45
CA HIS A 144 -28.07 10.44 -20.44
C HIS A 144 -29.12 9.62 -19.67
N ALA A 145 -29.89 8.78 -20.38
CA ALA A 145 -30.88 7.90 -19.75
C ALA A 145 -30.23 6.86 -18.83
N ARG A 146 -29.13 6.22 -19.27
CA ARG A 146 -28.37 5.26 -18.45
C ARG A 146 -27.79 5.93 -17.20
N TYR A 147 -27.15 7.08 -17.37
CA TYR A 147 -26.58 7.85 -16.27
C TYR A 147 -27.65 8.25 -15.25
N THR A 148 -28.78 8.80 -15.72
CA THR A 148 -29.87 9.24 -14.85
C THR A 148 -30.46 8.08 -14.04
N ALA A 149 -30.67 6.93 -14.68
CA ALA A 149 -31.18 5.74 -14.01
C ALA A 149 -30.19 5.21 -12.96
N ALA A 150 -28.90 5.10 -13.32
CA ALA A 150 -27.86 4.64 -12.42
C ALA A 150 -27.66 5.59 -11.23
N LYS A 151 -27.64 6.92 -11.48
CA LYS A 151 -27.58 7.95 -10.45
C LYS A 151 -28.77 7.83 -9.50
N ALA A 152 -30.00 7.71 -10.01
CA ALA A 152 -31.19 7.61 -9.16
C ALA A 152 -31.13 6.37 -8.25
N GLN A 153 -30.73 5.21 -8.79
CA GLN A 153 -30.55 3.99 -8.01
C GLN A 153 -29.46 4.14 -6.93
N TRP A 154 -28.34 4.78 -7.28
CA TRP A 154 -27.26 5.01 -6.32
C TRP A 154 -27.68 5.96 -5.20
N VAL A 155 -28.41 7.04 -5.52
CA VAL A 155 -28.92 8.00 -4.53
C VAL A 155 -29.91 7.35 -3.57
N ASP A 156 -30.77 6.46 -4.07
CA ASP A 156 -31.72 5.70 -3.25
C ASP A 156 -31.00 4.70 -2.32
N ALA A 157 -29.94 4.06 -2.81
CA ALA A 157 -29.14 3.12 -2.03
C ALA A 157 -28.21 3.80 -1.00
N TYR A 158 -27.70 5.00 -1.30
CA TYR A 158 -26.67 5.68 -0.51
C TYR A 158 -26.99 7.16 -0.24
N PRO A 159 -28.16 7.49 0.35
CA PRO A 159 -28.60 8.88 0.50
C PRO A 159 -27.65 9.73 1.35
N GLN A 160 -27.02 9.13 2.35
CA GLN A 160 -26.04 9.77 3.22
C GLN A 160 -24.71 10.09 2.51
N ALA A 161 -24.22 9.20 1.63
CA ALA A 161 -23.06 9.50 0.79
C ALA A 161 -23.40 10.57 -0.27
N TYR A 162 -24.62 10.53 -0.82
CA TYR A 162 -25.08 11.56 -1.75
C TYR A 162 -25.12 12.95 -1.11
N ALA A 163 -25.57 13.06 0.15
CA ALA A 163 -25.56 14.31 0.89
C ALA A 163 -24.14 14.90 0.98
N TYR A 164 -23.13 14.07 1.29
CA TYR A 164 -21.72 14.49 1.30
C TYR A 164 -21.21 14.98 -0.05
N VAL A 165 -21.61 14.32 -1.15
CA VAL A 165 -21.17 14.68 -2.51
C VAL A 165 -21.80 16.01 -2.95
N MET A 166 -23.07 16.25 -2.62
CA MET A 166 -23.80 17.44 -3.06
C MET A 166 -23.53 18.67 -2.21
N ASP A 167 -23.26 18.48 -0.92
CA ASP A 167 -22.97 19.56 0.02
C ASP A 167 -22.07 19.05 1.15
N PRO A 168 -20.74 19.21 1.03
CA PRO A 168 -19.80 18.79 2.06
C PRO A 168 -20.00 19.51 3.41
N GLU A 169 -20.75 20.62 3.44
CA GLU A 169 -20.99 21.46 4.62
C GLU A 169 -22.16 20.94 5.49
N LEU A 170 -23.02 20.05 4.98
CA LEU A 170 -24.24 19.62 5.69
C LEU A 170 -24.02 18.69 6.91
N ILE A 171 -22.81 18.19 7.15
CA ILE A 171 -22.57 17.10 8.14
C ILE A 171 -21.67 17.55 9.31
N GLY A 172 -21.47 18.85 9.48
CA GLY A 172 -20.97 19.47 10.71
C GLY A 172 -22.06 19.98 11.65
N SER A 173 -23.32 20.01 11.19
CA SER A 173 -24.42 20.62 11.92
C SER A 173 -25.10 19.57 12.83
N PRO A 174 -25.01 19.68 14.17
CA PRO A 174 -25.62 18.74 15.11
C PRO A 174 -27.13 18.97 15.19
N HIS A 175 -27.85 18.79 14.08
CA HIS A 175 -29.30 18.97 14.04
C HIS A 175 -29.96 17.96 13.12
N VAL A 176 -30.07 16.71 13.59
CA VAL A 176 -31.33 15.95 13.47
C VAL A 176 -31.54 15.19 14.78
N LYS A 177 -32.48 15.69 15.60
CA LYS A 177 -33.18 14.93 16.64
C LYS A 177 -34.55 14.57 16.08
#